data_AF-A0A135L1I6-F1
#
_entry.id   AF-A0A135L1I6-F1
#
_cell.length_a   1.000
_cell.length_b   1.000
_cell.length_c   1.000
_cell.angle_alpha   90.00
_cell.angle_beta   90.00
_cell.angle_gamma   90.00
#
_symmetry.space_group_name_H-M   'P 1'
#
loop_
_entity.id
_entity.type
_entity.pdbx_description
1 polymer ?
#
loop_
_entity_poly.entity_id
_entity_poly.type
_entity_poly.pdbx_seq_one_letter_code
_entity_poly.pdbx_strand_id
1 'polypeptide(L)'
;MYRIVIQNGLVVSIESMHHLTSIDGIEGIFVGDGVIEATKYPANFDVDEKGNITRIYNYLHVSVDKPQITADGIDTATITATVDDNTSTEVIELYQLNEDGTETLVASKNAVNGVVTFEITMTQPGILNLIVKSTTKYGQTNVTIKGV
;
A
#
# COMPACT_ATOMS: atom_id res chain seq x y z
N MET A 1 22.22 23.32 6.50
CA MET A 1 21.00 24.01 6.03
C MET A 1 20.47 23.20 4.87
N TYR A 2 19.21 22.81 4.89
CA TYR A 2 18.58 21.99 3.85
C TYR A 2 17.62 22.88 3.07
N ARG A 3 17.59 22.74 1.75
CA ARG A 3 16.57 23.36 0.89
C ARG A 3 15.78 22.25 0.22
N ILE A 4 14.49 22.17 0.51
CA ILE A 4 13.58 21.18 -0.08
C ILE A 4 12.85 21.87 -1.23
N VAL A 5 12.86 21.26 -2.42
CA VAL A 5 12.13 21.69 -3.61
C VAL A 5 11.03 20.69 -3.89
N ILE A 6 9.79 21.19 -3.92
CA ILE A 6 8.60 20.39 -4.20
C ILE A 6 7.94 20.88 -5.49
N GLN A 7 7.59 19.95 -6.39
CA GLN A 7 6.77 20.21 -7.57
C GLN A 7 5.61 19.22 -7.58
N ASN A 8 4.39 19.75 -7.77
CA ASN A 8 3.16 18.95 -7.83
C ASN A 8 2.95 18.01 -6.63
N GLY A 9 3.36 18.43 -5.42
CA GLY A 9 3.24 17.62 -4.20
C GLY A 9 4.31 16.53 -4.07
N LEU A 10 5.21 16.39 -5.04
CA LEU A 10 6.35 15.47 -4.97
C LEU A 10 7.61 16.24 -4.55
N VAL A 11 8.38 15.68 -3.61
CA VAL A 11 9.74 16.18 -3.34
C VAL A 11 10.60 15.82 -4.53
N VAL A 12 11.13 16.84 -5.23
CA VAL A 12 11.91 16.65 -6.45
C VAL A 12 13.41 16.86 -6.19
N SER A 13 13.76 17.68 -5.19
CA SER A 13 15.13 17.77 -4.72
C SER A 13 15.20 18.19 -3.26
N ILE A 14 16.21 17.71 -2.54
CA ILE A 14 16.66 18.32 -1.29
C ILE A 14 18.14 18.67 -1.47
N GLU A 15 18.44 19.96 -1.51
CA GLU A 15 19.80 20.47 -1.60
C GLU A 15 20.37 20.56 -0.17
N SER A 16 21.51 19.88 0.05
CA SER A 16 22.22 19.85 1.32
C SER A 16 23.72 19.95 1.08
N MET A 17 24.44 20.67 1.96
CA MET A 17 25.90 20.60 2.03
C MET A 17 26.42 19.44 2.94
N HIS A 18 25.52 18.57 3.42
CA HIS A 18 25.82 17.42 4.27
C HIS A 18 25.01 16.18 3.89
N HIS A 19 25.56 14.99 4.09
CA HIS A 19 24.86 13.73 3.85
C HIS A 19 23.70 13.55 4.84
N LEU A 20 22.46 13.53 4.36
CA LEU A 20 21.29 13.17 5.16
C LEU A 20 21.14 11.64 5.07
N THR A 21 21.35 10.92 6.17
CA THR A 21 21.37 9.44 6.17
C THR A 21 20.08 8.81 6.68
N SER A 22 19.17 9.59 7.29
CA SER A 22 17.86 9.12 7.73
C SER A 22 16.89 10.28 7.97
N ILE A 23 15.61 10.00 7.76
CA ILE A 23 14.47 10.71 8.37
C ILE A 23 13.79 9.64 9.23
N ASP A 24 13.47 9.95 10.48
CA ASP A 24 12.86 8.98 11.41
C ASP A 24 11.62 8.33 10.75
N GLY A 25 11.63 7.00 10.61
CA GLY A 25 10.56 6.22 9.98
C GLY A 25 10.72 5.93 8.48
N ILE A 26 11.74 6.46 7.80
CA ILE A 26 12.03 6.13 6.39
C ILE A 26 13.44 5.53 6.28
N GLU A 27 13.52 4.20 6.16
CA GLU A 27 14.76 3.52 5.74
C GLU A 27 14.95 3.64 4.22
N GLY A 28 16.17 3.96 3.77
CA GLY A 28 16.53 3.92 2.35
C GLY A 28 16.37 5.22 1.57
N ILE A 29 16.52 6.38 2.24
CA ILE A 29 16.69 7.67 1.54
C ILE A 29 18.15 7.77 1.09
N PHE A 30 18.39 7.70 -0.22
CA PHE A 30 19.67 8.09 -0.80
C PHE A 30 19.57 9.53 -1.30
N VAL A 31 20.45 10.40 -0.80
CA VAL A 31 20.67 11.75 -1.35
C VAL A 31 21.98 11.70 -2.12
N GLY A 32 21.89 11.49 -3.43
CA GLY A 32 23.00 11.60 -4.38
C GLY A 32 22.60 12.50 -5.53
N ASP A 33 23.49 13.42 -5.92
CA ASP A 33 23.34 14.29 -7.11
C ASP A 33 21.98 14.99 -7.27
N GLY A 34 21.39 15.46 -6.16
CA GLY A 34 20.18 16.29 -6.17
C GLY A 34 18.86 15.54 -6.37
N VAL A 35 18.87 14.19 -6.37
CA VAL A 35 17.66 13.35 -6.46
C VAL A 35 17.45 12.63 -5.13
N ILE A 36 16.20 12.63 -4.64
CA ILE A 36 15.76 11.71 -3.58
C ILE A 36 15.06 10.55 -4.25
N GLU A 37 15.59 9.35 -4.02
CA GLU A 37 14.97 8.11 -4.46
C GLU A 37 14.58 7.32 -3.19
N ALA A 38 13.28 7.22 -2.91
CA ALA A 38 12.75 6.34 -1.87
C ALA A 38 12.71 4.91 -2.43
N THR A 39 13.81 4.18 -2.26
CA THR A 39 14.08 2.96 -3.06
C THR A 39 13.49 1.68 -2.50
N LYS A 40 12.91 1.69 -1.28
CA LYS A 40 12.48 0.45 -0.61
C LYS A 40 10.98 0.32 -0.38
N TYR A 41 10.27 1.43 -0.17
CA TYR A 41 8.80 1.46 -0.03
C TYR A 41 8.28 2.80 -0.54
N PRO A 42 7.48 2.86 -1.64
CA PRO A 42 6.86 4.12 -2.06
C PRO A 42 5.85 4.54 -0.99
N ALA A 43 6.20 5.56 -0.20
CA ALA A 43 5.30 6.19 0.75
C ALA A 43 4.72 7.46 0.13
N ASN A 44 3.40 7.64 0.25
CA ASN A 44 2.77 8.92 -0.07
C ASN A 44 2.87 9.85 1.14
N PHE A 45 2.92 11.15 0.93
CA PHE A 45 3.03 12.14 1.99
C PHE A 45 2.24 13.40 1.66
N ASP A 46 1.72 14.07 2.70
CA ASP A 46 1.15 15.40 2.58
C ASP A 46 2.23 16.46 2.82
N VAL A 47 2.09 17.60 2.14
CA VAL A 47 2.93 18.79 2.35
C VAL A 47 2.07 19.99 2.73
N ASP A 48 2.57 20.86 3.61
CA ASP A 48 1.93 22.16 3.88
C ASP A 48 2.17 23.16 2.74
N GLU A 49 1.56 24.35 2.84
CA GLU A 49 1.74 25.46 1.89
C GLU A 49 3.20 25.96 1.77
N LYS A 50 4.07 25.56 2.70
CA LYS A 50 5.50 25.92 2.75
C LYS A 50 6.40 24.77 2.26
N GLY A 51 5.83 23.63 1.89
CA GLY A 51 6.56 22.45 1.43
C GLY A 51 7.16 21.60 2.55
N ASN A 52 6.69 21.70 3.80
CA ASN A 52 7.09 20.76 4.84
C ASN A 52 6.20 19.52 4.79
N ILE A 53 6.78 18.33 4.97
CA ILE A 53 6.01 17.09 5.13
C ILE A 53 5.18 17.19 6.42
N THR A 54 3.87 17.14 6.31
CA THR A 54 2.94 17.21 7.46
C THR A 54 2.41 15.85 7.88
N ARG A 55 2.43 14.89 6.95
CA ARG A 55 1.99 13.51 7.20
C ARG A 55 2.69 12.55 6.24
N ILE A 56 3.08 11.39 6.75
CA ILE A 56 3.52 10.26 5.94
C ILE A 56 2.41 9.20 6.02
N TYR A 57 1.91 8.75 4.88
CA TYR A 57 0.97 7.65 4.82
C TYR A 57 1.75 6.34 4.83
N ASN A 58 1.67 5.62 5.94
CA ASN A 58 2.26 4.28 6.01
C ASN A 58 1.52 3.32 5.08
N TYR A 59 2.27 2.36 4.57
CA TYR A 59 1.84 1.37 3.59
C TYR A 59 0.57 0.63 4.04
N LEU A 60 -0.33 0.32 3.10
CA LEU A 60 -1.48 -0.55 3.34
C LEU A 60 -1.00 -1.91 3.90
N HIS A 61 -1.27 -2.19 5.17
CA HIS A 61 -0.88 -3.45 5.79
C HIS A 61 -1.93 -4.51 5.49
N VAL A 62 -1.55 -5.58 4.80
CA VAL A 62 -2.45 -6.66 4.42
C VAL A 62 -2.01 -7.96 5.07
N SER A 63 -2.96 -8.64 5.70
CA SER A 63 -2.77 -9.97 6.29
C SER A 63 -3.85 -10.92 5.82
N VAL A 64 -3.53 -12.21 5.77
CA VAL A 64 -4.47 -13.29 5.45
C VAL A 64 -4.39 -14.33 6.55
N ASP A 65 -5.54 -14.74 7.09
CA ASP A 65 -5.61 -15.75 8.14
C ASP A 65 -5.22 -17.15 7.63
N LYS A 66 -5.66 -17.50 6.42
CA LYS A 66 -5.44 -18.78 5.75
C LYS A 66 -4.85 -18.55 4.36
N PRO A 67 -3.54 -18.77 4.15
CA PRO A 67 -2.94 -18.71 2.81
C PRO A 67 -3.33 -19.91 1.94
N GLN A 68 -4.01 -20.92 2.50
CA GLN A 68 -4.52 -22.09 1.81
C GLN A 68 -5.91 -22.45 2.32
N ILE A 69 -6.85 -22.74 1.42
CA ILE A 69 -8.23 -23.17 1.71
C ILE A 69 -8.63 -24.34 0.83
N THR A 70 -9.63 -25.12 1.25
CA THR A 70 -10.24 -26.15 0.40
C THR A 70 -11.05 -25.50 -0.72
N ALA A 71 -10.90 -26.00 -1.95
CA ALA A 71 -11.62 -25.48 -3.11
C ALA A 71 -13.05 -26.04 -3.25
N ASP A 72 -13.85 -25.95 -2.18
CA ASP A 72 -15.22 -26.50 -2.10
C ASP A 72 -16.33 -25.44 -2.15
N GLY A 73 -15.97 -24.16 -2.25
CA GLY A 73 -16.89 -23.03 -2.19
C GLY A 73 -17.44 -22.74 -0.79
N ILE A 74 -16.89 -23.38 0.26
CA ILE A 74 -17.35 -23.27 1.65
C ILE A 74 -16.21 -22.82 2.56
N ASP A 75 -15.01 -23.39 2.43
CA ASP A 75 -13.85 -22.96 3.23
C ASP A 75 -13.44 -21.54 2.84
N THR A 76 -13.38 -20.66 3.83
CA THR A 76 -13.18 -19.22 3.66
C THR A 76 -11.82 -18.80 4.23
N ALA A 77 -11.12 -17.95 3.48
CA ALA A 77 -10.00 -17.14 3.94
C ALA A 77 -10.46 -15.69 4.14
N THR A 78 -9.98 -15.06 5.20
CA THR A 78 -10.20 -13.66 5.52
C THR A 78 -8.94 -12.85 5.23
N ILE A 79 -9.06 -11.88 4.32
CA ILE A 79 -8.04 -10.87 4.04
C ILE A 79 -8.38 -9.64 4.87
N THR A 80 -7.47 -9.21 5.72
CA THR A 80 -7.61 -7.97 6.50
C THR A 80 -6.63 -6.94 5.98
N ALA A 81 -7.14 -5.79 5.53
CA ALA A 81 -6.33 -4.64 5.17
C ALA A 81 -6.47 -3.55 6.24
N THR A 82 -5.35 -3.00 6.68
CA THR A 82 -5.28 -1.95 7.69
C THR A 82 -4.54 -0.75 7.11
N VAL A 83 -5.13 0.43 7.21
CA VAL A 83 -4.49 1.71 6.95
C VAL A 83 -4.10 2.35 8.27
N ASP A 84 -2.94 3.01 8.31
CA ASP A 84 -2.43 3.68 9.52
C ASP A 84 -3.11 5.05 9.74
N ASP A 85 -4.44 5.01 9.79
CA ASP A 85 -5.30 6.12 10.11
C ASP A 85 -6.62 5.56 10.63
N ASN A 86 -6.77 5.56 11.95
CA ASN A 86 -7.97 5.05 12.63
C ASN A 86 -9.21 5.93 12.46
N THR A 87 -9.11 7.06 11.77
CA THR A 87 -10.24 7.90 11.37
C THR A 87 -10.53 7.82 9.88
N SER A 88 -9.72 7.08 9.13
CA SER A 88 -9.83 6.99 7.69
C SER A 88 -11.09 6.24 7.27
N THR A 89 -11.79 6.84 6.31
CA THR A 89 -12.88 6.25 5.54
C THR A 89 -12.40 5.81 4.16
N GLU A 90 -11.12 5.46 4.03
CA GLU A 90 -10.51 5.08 2.76
C GLU A 90 -11.28 3.94 2.10
N VAL A 91 -11.51 4.05 0.79
CA VAL A 91 -12.04 2.95 -0.01
C VAL A 91 -10.90 2.01 -0.35
N ILE A 92 -11.04 0.76 0.07
CA ILE A 92 -10.13 -0.33 -0.27
C ILE A 92 -10.83 -1.26 -1.25
N GLU A 93 -10.13 -1.59 -2.32
CA GLU A 93 -10.58 -2.44 -3.41
C GLU A 93 -9.77 -3.73 -3.43
N LEU A 94 -10.45 -4.84 -3.73
CA LEU A 94 -9.86 -6.13 -3.95
C LEU A 94 -10.00 -6.48 -5.42
N TYR A 95 -8.88 -6.71 -6.08
CA TYR A 95 -8.80 -7.15 -7.47
C TYR A 95 -8.29 -8.58 -7.54
N GLN A 96 -8.76 -9.34 -8.52
CA GLN A 96 -8.11 -10.56 -8.98
C GLN A 96 -7.14 -10.21 -10.11
N LEU A 97 -5.90 -10.70 -10.00
CA LEU A 97 -4.90 -10.63 -11.07
C LEU A 97 -5.01 -11.88 -11.93
N ASN A 98 -5.45 -11.70 -13.17
CA ASN A 98 -5.59 -12.77 -14.15
C ASN A 98 -4.24 -13.15 -14.77
N GLU A 99 -4.17 -14.34 -15.39
CA GLU A 99 -2.94 -14.85 -16.01
C GLU A 99 -2.42 -13.97 -17.15
N ASP A 100 -3.31 -13.23 -17.82
CA ASP A 100 -2.98 -12.27 -18.88
C ASP A 100 -2.48 -10.91 -18.34
N GLY A 101 -2.38 -10.77 -17.02
CA GLY A 101 -1.96 -9.55 -16.33
C GLY A 101 -3.08 -8.51 -16.17
N THR A 102 -4.31 -8.82 -16.59
CA THR A 102 -5.46 -7.93 -16.35
C THR A 102 -5.95 -8.04 -14.91
N GLU A 103 -6.54 -6.95 -14.41
CA GLU A 103 -7.11 -6.88 -13.08
C GLU A 103 -8.64 -6.83 -13.16
N THR A 104 -9.31 -7.66 -12.37
CA THR A 104 -10.78 -7.67 -12.27
C THR A 104 -11.20 -7.28 -10.86
N LEU A 105 -12.02 -6.25 -10.72
CA LEU A 105 -12.54 -5.84 -9.42
C LEU A 105 -13.46 -6.93 -8.85
N VAL A 106 -13.13 -7.43 -7.67
CA VAL A 106 -13.89 -8.46 -6.94
C VAL A 106 -14.79 -7.80 -5.90
N ALA A 107 -14.25 -6.86 -5.13
CA ALA A 107 -14.98 -6.19 -4.06
C ALA A 107 -14.41 -4.79 -3.78
N SER A 108 -15.24 -3.91 -3.23
CA SER A 108 -14.85 -2.58 -2.76
C SER A 108 -15.57 -2.27 -1.45
N LYS A 109 -14.83 -1.80 -0.45
CA LYS A 109 -15.35 -1.51 0.90
C LYS A 109 -14.64 -0.30 1.50
N ASN A 110 -15.38 0.50 2.27
CA ASN A 110 -14.78 1.53 3.10
C ASN A 110 -14.12 0.91 4.32
N ALA A 111 -12.93 1.40 4.67
CA ALA A 111 -12.32 1.12 5.95
C ALA A 111 -13.18 1.71 7.09
N VAL A 112 -13.34 0.93 8.17
CA VAL A 112 -13.98 1.36 9.40
C VAL A 112 -12.92 1.36 10.49
N ASN A 113 -12.65 2.54 11.06
CA ASN A 113 -11.53 2.75 11.97
C ASN A 113 -10.18 2.29 11.40
N GLY A 114 -9.97 2.53 10.10
CA GLY A 114 -8.75 2.13 9.41
C GLY A 114 -8.64 0.65 9.05
N VAL A 115 -9.69 -0.16 9.26
CA VAL A 115 -9.66 -1.60 8.98
C VAL A 115 -10.76 -1.99 7.98
N VAL A 116 -10.42 -2.90 7.06
CA VAL A 116 -11.36 -3.55 6.14
C VAL A 116 -11.08 -5.05 6.08
N THR A 117 -12.14 -5.84 5.88
CA THR A 117 -12.03 -7.29 5.70
C THR A 117 -12.75 -7.77 4.44
N PHE A 118 -12.12 -8.72 3.75
CA PHE A 118 -12.68 -9.44 2.61
C PHE A 118 -12.69 -10.94 2.91
N GLU A 119 -13.80 -11.60 2.60
CA GLU A 119 -13.94 -13.05 2.70
C GLU A 119 -13.81 -13.66 1.31
N ILE A 120 -12.99 -14.69 1.18
CA ILE A 120 -12.68 -15.35 -0.09
C ILE A 120 -12.92 -16.84 0.04
N THR A 121 -13.64 -17.38 -0.93
CA THR A 121 -13.86 -18.82 -1.12
C THR A 121 -13.37 -19.21 -2.51
N MET A 122 -12.92 -20.46 -2.68
CA MET A 122 -12.54 -21.00 -3.98
C MET A 122 -13.40 -22.22 -4.31
N THR A 123 -13.82 -22.36 -5.57
CA THR A 123 -14.59 -23.53 -6.06
C THR A 123 -13.78 -24.45 -6.95
N GLN A 124 -12.53 -24.08 -7.25
CA GLN A 124 -11.60 -24.85 -8.07
C GLN A 124 -10.21 -24.82 -7.44
N PRO A 125 -9.48 -25.95 -7.41
CA PRO A 125 -8.10 -25.97 -6.95
C PRO A 125 -7.21 -25.07 -7.81
N GLY A 126 -6.19 -24.48 -7.23
CA GLY A 126 -5.26 -23.60 -7.95
C GLY A 126 -4.67 -22.49 -7.10
N ILE A 127 -4.12 -21.49 -7.78
CA ILE A 127 -3.58 -20.28 -7.15
C ILE A 127 -4.46 -19.10 -7.52
N LEU A 128 -4.97 -18.41 -6.50
CA LEU A 128 -5.69 -17.15 -6.65
C LEU A 128 -4.74 -16.00 -6.31
N ASN A 129 -4.40 -15.19 -7.31
CA ASN A 129 -3.62 -13.97 -7.13
C ASN A 129 -4.57 -12.79 -6.98
N LEU A 130 -4.41 -12.06 -5.89
CA LEU A 130 -5.23 -10.93 -5.51
C LEU A 130 -4.36 -9.69 -5.32
N ILE A 131 -4.95 -8.53 -5.55
CA ILE A 131 -4.33 -7.24 -5.27
C ILE A 131 -5.29 -6.44 -4.42
N VAL A 132 -4.84 -6.04 -3.23
CA VAL A 132 -5.58 -5.13 -2.36
C VAL A 132 -5.06 -3.73 -2.60
N LYS A 133 -5.94 -2.79 -2.96
CA LYS A 133 -5.58 -1.42 -3.35
C LYS A 133 -6.34 -0.40 -2.52
N SER A 134 -5.63 0.64 -2.07
CA SER A 134 -6.26 1.90 -1.67
C SER A 134 -6.53 2.73 -2.92
N THR A 135 -7.71 3.34 -3.00
CA THR A 135 -8.09 4.18 -4.14
C THR A 135 -7.42 5.55 -4.12
N THR A 136 -6.86 5.96 -2.98
CA THR A 136 -6.20 7.26 -2.82
C THR A 136 -4.69 7.12 -2.57
N LYS A 137 -4.28 6.76 -1.36
CA LYS A 137 -2.95 7.15 -0.83
C LYS A 137 -2.19 6.08 -0.06
N TYR A 138 -2.75 4.90 0.18
CA TYR A 138 -2.06 3.84 0.95
C TYR A 138 -1.38 2.78 0.07
N GLY A 139 -1.45 2.94 -1.26
CA GLY A 139 -0.80 2.05 -2.21
C GLY A 139 -1.54 0.73 -2.42
N GLN A 140 -0.79 -0.32 -2.78
CA GLN A 140 -1.34 -1.65 -3.07
C GLN A 140 -0.43 -2.76 -2.56
N THR A 141 -1.01 -3.93 -2.29
CA THR A 141 -0.31 -5.14 -1.85
C THR A 141 -0.86 -6.37 -2.56
N ASN A 142 0.04 -7.24 -3.02
CA ASN A 142 -0.34 -8.52 -3.62
C ASN A 142 -0.55 -9.57 -2.54
N VAL A 143 -1.57 -10.40 -2.74
CA VAL A 143 -1.95 -11.50 -1.87
C VAL A 143 -2.11 -12.75 -2.72
N THR A 144 -1.66 -13.89 -2.21
CA THR A 144 -1.82 -15.18 -2.87
C THR A 144 -2.52 -16.15 -1.93
N ILE A 145 -3.58 -16.79 -2.41
CA ILE A 145 -4.30 -17.86 -1.71
C ILE A 145 -4.25 -19.12 -2.56
N LYS A 146 -3.96 -20.26 -1.95
CA LYS A 146 -3.93 -21.57 -2.62
C LYS A 146 -5.21 -22.36 -2.33
N GLY A 147 -5.93 -22.75 -3.37
CA GLY A 147 -7.02 -23.72 -3.30
C GLY A 147 -6.50 -25.14 -3.45
N VAL A 148 -6.81 -26.03 -2.49
CA VAL A 148 -6.46 -27.46 -2.53
C VAL A 148 -7.68 -28.37 -2.63
#